data_AF-A0A2S7QG34-F1
#
_entry.id   AF-A0A2S7QG34-F1
#
_cell.length_a   1.000
_cell.length_b   1.000
_cell.length_c   1.000
_cell.angle_alpha   90.00
_cell.angle_beta   90.00
_cell.angle_gamma   90.00
#
_symmetry.space_group_name_H-M   'P 1'
#
loop_
_entity.id
_entity.type
_entity.pdbx_description
1 polymer ?
#
loop_
_entity_poly.entity_id
_entity_poly.type
_entity_poly.pdbx_seq_one_letter_code
_entity_poly.pdbx_strand_id
1 'polypeptide(L)'
;MSSIGRLAMSLISGSNENTLTLANLNFNFSLYKVEAPKEYLGLGNALSHSRRESAESGSSHRTARKLGALFEQLVPKTEELFQAYGTRVSEISVSQPDPNSNGSHGAFHEHLGVDGTTIWAAATSGKSAIGMNLLACMLAELWDADKATSIWVELVAARRQEIQSNCDGTEPSHFAPLAAAAEDISRVELREWDASARAWREIARAARVRQHKQLELVVHNVPVLVDRETKAYQSVMRAWKTAMSLAEDLIRGMPHRVQSGAILLALLAWSVYPDMDVFGGAKSKTIRQHDELVAPGGKLTIGLESADPENQDGVHWSLYLEHLRFYGDPVLRQRTAGSDTTKVSFHDFKYAVLGSFLSSWRVSRSDILSAAALLVTFWDWLVLSLDNKDVVKRSGIDNRLGYEWKAHFSCTENWLKLLVDAARDLVKDQDSCDQMTLKLVETGLRKGRSFLCNDIYHPAPAFGLLDIGTTFDLLKFGLDKIDLLRRIAKRTRLPAEGAIIRYFDNTSADDEYMTVFPERFEAQDGESLCSYYHIRWVSR
;
A
#
# COMPACT_ATOMS: atom_id res chain seq x y z
N MET A 1 -14.37 53.08 19.96
CA MET A 1 -14.79 53.93 18.83
C MET A 1 -13.56 54.59 18.22
N SER A 2 -13.55 54.77 16.89
CA SER A 2 -12.42 55.14 15.99
C SER A 2 -11.48 53.96 15.67
N SER A 3 -11.10 53.65 14.43
CA SER A 3 -11.08 54.42 13.18
C SER A 3 -11.72 53.67 12.00
N ILE A 4 -12.86 54.16 11.51
CA ILE A 4 -13.32 53.86 10.15
C ILE A 4 -12.45 54.70 9.22
N GLY A 5 -11.49 54.06 8.54
CA GLY A 5 -10.78 54.66 7.42
C GLY A 5 -11.77 54.93 6.29
N ARG A 6 -12.17 56.20 6.14
CA ARG A 6 -12.96 56.68 5.00
C ARG A 6 -12.21 56.34 3.70
N LEU A 7 -12.80 55.50 2.87
CA LEU A 7 -12.52 55.40 1.44
C LEU A 7 -12.83 56.77 0.81
N ALA A 8 -11.83 57.63 0.72
CA ALA A 8 -11.91 58.87 -0.03
C ALA A 8 -11.75 58.55 -1.52
N MET A 9 -12.89 58.36 -2.18
CA MET A 9 -13.05 58.54 -3.62
C MET A 9 -12.55 59.95 -4.00
N SER A 10 -11.32 60.03 -4.50
CA SER A 10 -10.84 61.18 -5.30
C SER A 10 -10.34 60.66 -6.64
N LEU A 11 -11.29 60.23 -7.46
CA LEU A 11 -11.10 60.08 -8.90
C LEU A 11 -11.40 61.43 -9.55
N ILE A 12 -10.37 62.27 -9.72
CA ILE A 12 -10.41 63.38 -10.66
C ILE A 12 -9.21 63.24 -11.60
N SER A 13 -9.53 62.90 -12.84
CA SER A 13 -8.76 63.01 -14.08
C SER A 13 -7.27 63.33 -13.97
N GLY A 14 -6.44 62.35 -14.28
CA GLY A 14 -5.02 62.55 -14.54
C GLY A 14 -4.38 61.22 -14.88
N SER A 15 -4.34 60.88 -16.17
CA SER A 15 -3.45 59.84 -16.70
C SER A 15 -2.05 60.06 -16.15
N ASN A 16 -1.55 59.15 -15.33
CA ASN A 16 -0.14 59.16 -14.92
C ASN A 16 0.26 57.76 -14.47
N GLU A 17 1.46 57.37 -14.87
CA GLU A 17 2.21 56.15 -14.51
C GLU A 17 2.30 55.88 -12.98
N ASN A 18 1.77 56.78 -12.15
CA ASN A 18 1.70 56.68 -10.70
C ASN A 18 0.62 55.71 -10.17
N THR A 19 -0.31 55.21 -11.00
CA THR A 19 -1.34 54.25 -10.53
C THR A 19 -0.76 52.88 -10.21
N LEU A 20 0.27 52.44 -10.96
CA LEU A 20 1.00 51.20 -10.69
C LEU A 20 1.87 51.30 -9.43
N THR A 21 2.43 52.48 -9.13
CA THR A 21 3.16 52.71 -7.88
C THR A 21 2.22 52.94 -6.68
N LEU A 22 1.00 53.44 -6.88
CA LEU A 22 -0.03 53.46 -5.84
C LEU A 22 -0.65 52.07 -5.59
N ALA A 23 -0.76 51.21 -6.61
CA ALA A 23 -1.08 49.79 -6.43
C ALA A 23 0.04 49.05 -5.67
N ASN A 24 1.27 49.58 -5.74
CA ASN A 24 2.42 49.18 -4.94
C ASN A 24 2.46 49.85 -3.54
N LEU A 25 1.35 50.46 -3.08
CA LEU A 25 1.13 50.73 -1.65
C LEU A 25 0.91 49.40 -0.92
N ASN A 26 2.00 48.63 -0.79
CA ASN A 26 2.27 47.58 0.19
C ASN A 26 1.02 46.97 0.84
N PHE A 27 0.09 46.45 0.03
CA PHE A 27 -1.14 45.83 0.49
C PHE A 27 -0.74 44.46 1.01
N ASN A 28 -0.21 44.44 2.23
CA ASN A 28 0.23 43.22 2.87
C ASN A 28 -1.01 42.42 3.30
N PHE A 29 -1.37 41.41 2.52
CA PHE A 29 -2.55 40.57 2.78
C PHE A 29 -2.43 39.82 4.12
N SER A 30 -1.22 39.74 4.67
CA SER A 30 -0.88 39.05 5.90
C SER A 30 -1.38 39.73 7.19
N LEU A 31 -1.93 40.94 7.11
CA LEU A 31 -2.42 41.69 8.29
C LEU A 31 -3.95 41.65 8.44
N TYR A 32 -4.66 41.07 7.47
CA TYR A 32 -6.12 41.04 7.45
C TYR A 32 -6.64 39.75 8.10
N LYS A 33 -7.24 39.89 9.29
CA LYS A 33 -7.86 38.79 10.04
C LYS A 33 -9.37 38.86 9.94
N VAL A 34 -10.00 37.72 9.68
CA VAL A 34 -11.46 37.53 9.65
C VAL A 34 -11.87 36.73 10.88
N GLU A 35 -13.08 36.98 11.38
CA GLU A 35 -13.67 36.14 12.41
C GLU A 35 -13.89 34.72 11.86
N ALA A 36 -13.43 33.71 12.61
CA ALA A 36 -13.56 32.32 12.19
C ALA A 36 -15.04 31.91 12.16
N PRO A 37 -15.48 31.13 11.15
CA PRO A 37 -16.83 30.59 11.13
C PRO A 37 -17.12 29.73 12.36
N LYS A 38 -18.38 29.73 12.80
CA LYS A 38 -18.83 29.04 14.03
C LYS A 38 -18.48 27.55 14.03
N GLU A 39 -18.48 26.94 12.85
CA GLU A 39 -18.21 25.51 12.63
C GLU A 39 -16.78 25.13 13.01
N TYR A 40 -15.83 26.07 13.01
CA TYR A 40 -14.41 25.82 13.31
C TYR A 40 -14.03 26.14 14.78
N LEU A 41 -14.95 26.70 15.57
CA LEU A 41 -14.64 27.14 16.94
C LEU A 41 -14.21 25.98 17.85
N GLY A 42 -14.73 24.77 17.62
CA GLY A 42 -14.32 23.57 18.36
C GLY A 42 -12.84 23.25 18.15
N LEU A 43 -12.34 23.39 16.91
CA LEU A 43 -10.90 23.30 16.63
C LEU A 43 -10.11 24.40 17.34
N GLY A 44 -10.52 25.66 17.19
CA GLY A 44 -9.79 26.80 17.77
C GLY A 44 -9.61 26.69 19.29
N ASN A 45 -10.56 26.05 19.97
CA ASN A 45 -10.49 25.78 21.41
C ASN A 45 -9.64 24.55 21.77
N ALA A 46 -9.54 23.55 20.88
CA ALA A 46 -8.76 22.34 21.08
C ALA A 46 -7.26 22.51 20.75
N LEU A 47 -6.88 23.59 20.07
CA LEU A 47 -5.48 23.89 19.77
C LEU A 47 -4.71 24.32 21.04
N SER A 48 -3.46 23.87 21.14
CA SER A 48 -2.49 24.41 22.10
C SER A 48 -2.28 25.91 21.89
N HIS A 49 -1.89 26.65 22.94
CA HIS A 49 -1.64 28.10 22.86
C HIS A 49 -0.68 28.47 21.71
N SER A 50 0.46 27.78 21.58
CA SER A 50 1.48 28.05 20.55
C SER A 50 0.94 27.88 19.12
N ARG A 51 0.23 26.77 18.85
CA ARG A 51 -0.42 26.54 17.54
C ARG A 51 -1.49 27.58 17.23
N ARG A 52 -2.29 27.96 18.22
CA ARG A 52 -3.32 28.98 18.05
C ARG A 52 -2.71 30.34 17.72
N GLU A 53 -1.65 30.74 18.41
CA GLU A 53 -0.92 31.97 18.13
C GLU A 53 -0.30 31.95 16.72
N SER A 54 0.35 30.85 16.33
CA SER A 54 0.90 30.68 14.97
C SER A 54 -0.18 30.82 13.89
N ALA A 55 -1.36 30.29 14.14
CA ALA A 55 -2.50 30.32 13.22
C ALA A 55 -3.24 31.67 13.18
N GLU A 56 -3.23 32.44 14.27
CA GLU A 56 -3.95 33.72 14.36
C GLU A 56 -3.11 34.95 14.01
N SER A 57 -1.79 34.90 14.25
CA SER A 57 -0.89 36.05 14.05
C SER A 57 0.51 35.66 13.52
N GLY A 58 0.84 34.37 13.50
CA GLY A 58 2.15 33.86 13.08
C GLY A 58 2.28 33.55 11.58
N SER A 59 3.30 32.76 11.23
CA SER A 59 3.62 32.39 9.84
C SER A 59 2.48 31.67 9.14
N SER A 60 1.80 30.75 9.83
CA SER A 60 0.68 29.98 9.28
C SER A 60 -0.46 30.89 8.82
N HIS A 61 -0.77 31.94 9.60
CA HIS A 61 -1.75 32.96 9.22
C HIS A 61 -1.35 33.67 7.92
N ARG A 62 -0.08 34.13 7.85
CA ARG A 62 0.43 34.85 6.67
C ARG A 62 0.38 33.97 5.42
N THR A 63 0.80 32.71 5.54
CA THR A 63 0.75 31.74 4.43
C THR A 63 -0.68 31.50 3.96
N ALA A 64 -1.63 31.31 4.89
CA ALA A 64 -3.05 31.15 4.56
C ALA A 64 -3.61 32.35 3.80
N ARG A 65 -3.28 33.57 4.22
CA ARG A 65 -3.69 34.81 3.56
C ARG A 65 -3.09 34.96 2.16
N LYS A 66 -1.78 34.75 2.02
CA LYS A 66 -1.08 34.81 0.73
C LYS A 66 -1.68 33.82 -0.28
N LEU A 67 -1.85 32.56 0.13
CA LEU A 67 -2.46 31.53 -0.72
C LEU A 67 -3.93 31.84 -1.03
N GLY A 68 -4.70 32.25 -0.03
CA GLY A 68 -6.10 32.62 -0.19
C GLY A 68 -6.30 33.75 -1.19
N ALA A 69 -5.46 34.80 -1.14
CA ALA A 69 -5.51 35.92 -2.07
C ALA A 69 -5.07 35.53 -3.49
N LEU A 70 -3.98 34.75 -3.62
CA LEU A 70 -3.44 34.33 -4.91
C LEU A 70 -4.42 33.46 -5.72
N PHE A 71 -5.20 32.63 -5.03
CA PHE A 71 -6.12 31.67 -5.65
C PHE A 71 -7.60 32.04 -5.56
N GLU A 72 -7.94 33.21 -4.99
CA GLU A 72 -9.33 33.63 -4.71
C GLU A 72 -10.28 33.46 -5.89
N GLN A 73 -9.86 33.86 -7.09
CA GLN A 73 -10.67 33.77 -8.31
C GLN A 73 -10.96 32.33 -8.77
N LEU A 74 -10.18 31.35 -8.30
CA LEU A 74 -10.29 29.96 -8.70
C LEU A 74 -11.10 29.11 -7.72
N VAL A 75 -11.37 29.62 -6.52
CA VAL A 75 -12.09 28.89 -5.47
C VAL A 75 -13.58 28.81 -5.85
N PRO A 76 -14.16 27.60 -6.03
CA PRO A 76 -15.58 27.44 -6.28
C PRO A 76 -16.43 27.92 -5.10
N LYS A 77 -17.66 28.35 -5.37
CA LYS A 77 -18.62 28.76 -4.32
C LYS A 77 -19.25 27.53 -3.67
N THR A 78 -18.62 27.02 -2.62
CA THR A 78 -19.01 25.77 -1.92
C THR A 78 -19.17 26.00 -0.43
N GLU A 79 -20.26 26.66 -0.05
CA GLU A 79 -20.51 27.10 1.32
C GLU A 79 -20.88 25.95 2.26
N GLU A 80 -21.63 24.97 1.76
CA GLU A 80 -22.03 23.80 2.56
C GLU A 80 -20.84 22.89 2.83
N LEU A 81 -19.93 22.75 1.86
CA LEU A 81 -18.66 22.06 2.03
C LEU A 81 -17.79 22.71 3.10
N PHE A 82 -17.67 24.04 3.11
CA PHE A 82 -16.89 24.75 4.12
C PHE A 82 -17.46 24.57 5.53
N GLN A 83 -18.79 24.57 5.66
CA GLN A 83 -19.48 24.32 6.93
C GLN A 83 -19.32 22.87 7.40
N ALA A 84 -19.53 21.90 6.50
CA ALA A 84 -19.38 20.47 6.80
C ALA A 84 -17.94 20.14 7.19
N TYR A 85 -16.95 20.66 6.47
CA TYR A 85 -15.54 20.48 6.80
C TYR A 85 -15.22 21.06 8.18
N GLY A 86 -15.64 22.29 8.48
CA GLY A 86 -15.44 22.89 9.79
C GLY A 86 -16.08 22.08 10.92
N THR A 87 -17.32 21.63 10.71
CA THR A 87 -18.06 20.83 11.68
C THR A 87 -17.35 19.51 11.96
N ARG A 88 -16.88 18.79 10.92
CA ARG A 88 -16.10 17.55 11.06
C ARG A 88 -14.79 17.79 11.80
N VAL A 89 -14.10 18.86 11.45
CA VAL A 89 -12.81 19.21 12.05
C VAL A 89 -12.97 19.51 13.54
N SER A 90 -13.97 20.31 13.90
CA SER A 90 -14.31 20.61 15.29
C SER A 90 -14.74 19.36 16.07
N GLU A 91 -15.62 18.54 15.50
CA GLU A 91 -16.08 17.28 16.10
C GLU A 91 -14.90 16.37 16.45
N ILE A 92 -14.02 16.12 15.47
CA ILE A 92 -12.83 15.29 15.68
C ILE A 92 -11.90 15.93 16.72
N SER A 93 -11.68 17.24 16.65
CA SER A 93 -10.74 17.91 17.55
C SER A 93 -11.19 17.87 19.01
N VAL A 94 -12.49 18.06 19.27
CA VAL A 94 -13.08 17.97 20.62
C VAL A 94 -13.03 16.54 21.18
N SER A 95 -13.03 15.53 20.32
CA SER A 95 -12.91 14.12 20.75
C SER A 95 -11.50 13.71 21.18
N GLN A 96 -10.47 14.52 20.90
CA GLN A 96 -9.09 14.22 21.24
C GLN A 96 -8.75 14.66 22.67
N PRO A 97 -7.74 14.04 23.31
CA PRO A 97 -7.29 14.44 24.64
C PRO A 97 -6.88 15.92 24.67
N ASP A 98 -7.29 16.62 25.73
CA ASP A 98 -6.99 18.04 25.91
C ASP A 98 -5.47 18.26 26.06
N PRO A 99 -4.81 18.97 25.11
CA PRO A 99 -3.39 19.24 25.21
C PRO A 99 -3.03 20.18 26.36
N ASN A 100 -3.99 20.93 26.90
CA ASN A 100 -3.81 21.86 28.01
C ASN A 100 -4.13 21.25 29.38
N SER A 101 -4.37 19.94 29.46
CA SER A 101 -4.56 19.25 30.73
C SER A 101 -3.30 19.34 31.61
N ASN A 102 -3.48 19.45 32.94
CA ASN A 102 -2.44 19.74 33.94
C ASN A 102 -1.35 18.62 34.11
N GLY A 103 -1.17 17.74 33.13
CA GLY A 103 -0.09 16.76 33.11
C GLY A 103 1.26 17.41 32.81
N SER A 104 2.29 17.06 33.58
CA SER A 104 3.68 17.43 33.26
C SER A 104 4.13 16.69 32.00
N HIS A 105 3.83 17.26 30.84
CA HIS A 105 4.19 16.67 29.54
C HIS A 105 5.59 17.08 29.05
N GLY A 106 6.42 17.65 29.93
CA GLY A 106 7.82 17.95 29.65
C GLY A 106 8.04 18.91 28.49
N ALA A 107 9.16 18.76 27.79
CA ALA A 107 9.64 19.70 26.75
C ALA A 107 8.76 19.78 25.48
N PHE A 108 7.75 18.92 25.33
CA PHE A 108 6.91 18.85 24.13
C PHE A 108 5.47 19.35 24.36
N HIS A 109 5.17 19.94 25.52
CA HIS A 109 3.83 20.40 25.88
C HIS A 109 3.16 21.25 24.78
N GLU A 110 3.93 22.13 24.12
CA GLU A 110 3.45 23.03 23.07
C GLU A 110 3.07 22.34 21.75
N HIS A 111 3.46 21.08 21.59
CA HIS A 111 3.24 20.30 20.36
C HIS A 111 2.18 19.20 20.56
N LEU A 112 1.57 19.12 21.74
CA LEU A 112 0.57 18.11 22.06
C LEU A 112 -0.79 18.43 21.44
N GLY A 113 -1.56 17.36 21.25
CA GLY A 113 -2.91 17.44 20.72
C GLY A 113 -2.95 17.61 19.21
N VAL A 114 -4.10 18.08 18.74
CA VAL A 114 -4.43 18.13 17.33
C VAL A 114 -3.62 19.19 16.59
N ASP A 115 -3.03 18.82 15.46
CA ASP A 115 -2.42 19.80 14.55
C ASP A 115 -3.41 20.19 13.47
N GLY A 116 -4.27 21.16 13.79
CA GLY A 116 -5.14 21.85 12.84
C GLY A 116 -4.69 23.30 12.60
N THR A 117 -3.40 23.59 12.79
CA THR A 117 -2.86 24.96 12.75
C THR A 117 -3.20 25.66 11.44
N THR A 118 -2.98 24.99 10.30
CA THR A 118 -3.29 25.55 8.97
C THR A 118 -4.78 25.64 8.68
N ILE A 119 -5.61 24.78 9.30
CA ILE A 119 -7.07 24.83 9.18
C ILE A 119 -7.62 26.05 9.94
N TRP A 120 -7.15 26.28 11.17
CA TRP A 120 -7.53 27.47 11.93
C TRP A 120 -7.00 28.76 11.30
N ALA A 121 -5.78 28.72 10.76
CA ALA A 121 -5.21 29.83 10.00
C ALA A 121 -6.07 30.14 8.76
N ALA A 122 -6.51 29.11 8.03
CA ALA A 122 -7.42 29.26 6.90
C ALA A 122 -8.79 29.85 7.33
N ALA A 123 -9.39 29.33 8.39
CA ALA A 123 -10.67 29.78 8.91
C ALA A 123 -10.65 31.27 9.32
N THR A 124 -9.54 31.74 9.91
CA THR A 124 -9.32 33.15 10.27
C THR A 124 -8.81 34.02 9.12
N SER A 125 -8.55 33.43 7.96
CA SER A 125 -8.04 34.09 6.75
C SER A 125 -9.10 34.26 5.65
N GLY A 126 -10.23 33.59 5.77
CA GLY A 126 -11.36 33.66 4.84
C GLY A 126 -11.56 32.40 4.00
N LYS A 127 -12.68 32.35 3.28
CA LYS A 127 -13.15 31.16 2.55
C LYS A 127 -12.17 30.65 1.50
N SER A 128 -11.49 31.55 0.80
CA SER A 128 -10.49 31.18 -0.20
C SER A 128 -9.32 30.42 0.43
N ALA A 129 -8.89 30.80 1.64
CA ALA A 129 -7.86 30.10 2.38
C ALA A 129 -8.33 28.70 2.85
N ILE A 130 -9.61 28.56 3.21
CA ILE A 130 -10.22 27.24 3.50
C ILE A 130 -10.17 26.35 2.25
N GLY A 131 -10.54 26.88 1.09
CA GLY A 131 -10.39 26.19 -0.20
C GLY A 131 -8.96 25.71 -0.45
N MET A 132 -7.96 26.54 -0.14
CA MET A 132 -6.55 26.14 -0.28
C MET A 132 -6.09 25.11 0.74
N ASN A 133 -6.66 25.11 1.95
CA ASN A 133 -6.42 24.05 2.93
C ASN A 133 -7.02 22.71 2.45
N LEU A 134 -8.22 22.72 1.87
CA LEU A 134 -8.82 21.53 1.25
C LEU A 134 -7.95 20.97 0.11
N LEU A 135 -7.32 21.83 -0.69
CA LEU A 135 -6.33 21.42 -1.68
C LEU A 135 -5.12 20.76 -1.02
N ALA A 136 -4.60 21.36 0.07
CA ALA A 136 -3.47 20.79 0.82
C ALA A 136 -3.79 19.38 1.32
N CYS A 137 -5.00 19.15 1.84
CA CYS A 137 -5.44 17.82 2.26
C CYS A 137 -5.47 16.82 1.08
N MET A 138 -5.95 17.22 -0.11
CA MET A 138 -5.92 16.36 -1.29
C MET A 138 -4.49 16.02 -1.74
N LEU A 139 -3.59 17.02 -1.74
CA LEU A 139 -2.19 16.82 -2.09
C LEU A 139 -1.48 15.92 -1.06
N ALA A 140 -1.81 16.10 0.22
CA ALA A 140 -1.34 15.26 1.29
C ALA A 140 -1.73 13.80 1.07
N GLU A 141 -3.02 13.52 0.81
CA GLU A 141 -3.57 12.17 0.57
C GLU A 141 -2.81 11.41 -0.49
N LEU A 142 -2.44 12.05 -1.60
CA LEU A 142 -1.92 11.32 -2.75
C LEU A 142 -0.38 11.31 -2.87
N TRP A 143 0.31 12.39 -2.53
CA TRP A 143 1.76 12.51 -2.74
C TRP A 143 2.55 12.43 -1.44
N ASP A 144 3.84 12.09 -1.55
CA ASP A 144 4.80 12.23 -0.44
C ASP A 144 5.12 13.72 -0.20
N ALA A 145 5.56 14.07 1.02
CA ALA A 145 5.77 15.47 1.44
C ALA A 145 6.65 16.30 0.47
N ASP A 146 7.78 15.75 0.00
CA ASP A 146 8.69 16.46 -0.90
C ASP A 146 8.08 16.73 -2.28
N LYS A 147 7.25 15.78 -2.76
CA LYS A 147 6.55 15.90 -4.04
C LYS A 147 5.41 16.90 -3.94
N ALA A 148 4.61 16.82 -2.86
CA ALA A 148 3.54 17.78 -2.60
C ALA A 148 4.08 19.21 -2.48
N THR A 149 5.21 19.39 -1.77
CA THR A 149 5.90 20.69 -1.71
C THR A 149 6.34 21.18 -3.09
N SER A 150 6.82 20.28 -3.95
CA SER A 150 7.23 20.64 -5.31
C SER A 150 6.05 20.99 -6.21
N ILE A 151 4.94 20.27 -6.09
CA ILE A 151 3.67 20.60 -6.73
C ILE A 151 3.21 21.99 -6.29
N TRP A 152 3.18 22.28 -4.98
CA TRP A 152 2.82 23.60 -4.45
C TRP A 152 3.65 24.74 -5.05
N VAL A 153 4.97 24.57 -5.15
CA VAL A 153 5.86 25.56 -5.77
C VAL A 153 5.47 25.80 -7.23
N GLU A 154 5.18 24.74 -7.98
CA GLU A 154 4.71 24.84 -9.36
C GLU A 154 3.35 25.53 -9.47
N LEU A 155 2.40 25.21 -8.58
CA LEU A 155 1.07 25.84 -8.57
C LEU A 155 1.16 27.35 -8.33
N VAL A 156 1.96 27.77 -7.35
CA VAL A 156 2.16 29.20 -7.03
C VAL A 156 2.83 29.91 -8.21
N ALA A 157 3.88 29.34 -8.78
CA ALA A 157 4.58 29.92 -9.93
C ALA A 157 3.66 30.05 -11.16
N ALA A 158 2.95 28.98 -11.52
CA ALA A 158 2.03 28.97 -12.65
C ALA A 158 0.87 29.96 -12.44
N ARG A 159 0.33 30.04 -11.22
CA ARG A 159 -0.76 30.98 -10.92
C ARG A 159 -0.30 32.45 -10.99
N ARG A 160 0.91 32.76 -10.50
CA ARG A 160 1.49 34.10 -10.64
C ARG A 160 1.63 34.49 -12.11
N GLN A 161 2.15 33.59 -12.93
CA GLN A 161 2.30 33.82 -14.37
C GLN A 161 0.95 34.01 -15.07
N GLU A 162 -0.07 33.23 -14.70
CA GLU A 162 -1.44 33.37 -15.22
C GLU A 162 -2.03 34.74 -14.87
N ILE A 163 -1.85 35.23 -13.64
CA ILE A 163 -2.33 36.55 -13.24
C ILE A 163 -1.57 37.64 -14.00
N GLN A 164 -0.24 37.56 -14.08
CA GLN A 164 0.58 38.55 -14.79
C GLN A 164 0.28 38.63 -16.29
N SER A 165 -0.17 37.54 -16.90
CA SER A 165 -0.53 37.50 -18.32
C SER A 165 -1.97 37.94 -18.60
N ASN A 166 -2.90 37.66 -17.68
CA ASN A 166 -4.32 37.92 -17.89
C ASN A 166 -4.83 39.23 -17.27
N CYS A 167 -4.10 39.81 -16.32
CA CYS A 167 -4.52 41.03 -15.62
C CYS A 167 -3.81 42.26 -16.18
N ASP A 168 -4.59 43.25 -16.62
CA ASP A 168 -4.10 44.59 -16.93
C ASP A 168 -4.06 45.46 -15.67
N GLY A 169 -2.94 46.15 -15.44
CA GLY A 169 -2.74 47.11 -14.35
C GLY A 169 -3.53 48.41 -14.51
N THR A 170 -4.33 48.55 -15.56
CA THR A 170 -5.26 49.69 -15.74
C THR A 170 -6.65 49.42 -15.16
N GLU A 171 -7.06 48.15 -15.00
CA GLU A 171 -8.39 47.80 -14.51
C GLU A 171 -8.44 47.65 -12.98
N PRO A 172 -9.34 48.36 -12.27
CA PRO A 172 -9.43 48.29 -10.82
C PRO A 172 -9.71 46.89 -10.24
N SER A 173 -10.43 46.04 -10.98
CA SER A 173 -10.72 44.64 -10.62
C SER A 173 -9.46 43.76 -10.58
N HIS A 174 -8.39 44.18 -11.25
CA HIS A 174 -7.14 43.42 -11.35
C HIS A 174 -6.09 43.80 -10.31
N PHE A 175 -6.31 44.87 -9.54
CA PHE A 175 -5.34 45.33 -8.53
C PHE A 175 -5.08 44.30 -7.43
N ALA A 176 -6.13 43.69 -6.87
CA ALA A 176 -5.96 42.69 -5.81
C ALA A 176 -5.25 41.42 -6.29
N PRO A 177 -5.61 40.82 -7.45
CA PRO A 177 -4.85 39.70 -8.03
C PRO A 177 -3.38 40.06 -8.32
N LEU A 178 -3.11 41.23 -8.91
CA LEU A 178 -1.75 41.67 -9.23
C LEU A 178 -0.90 41.86 -7.97
N ALA A 179 -1.48 42.44 -6.90
CA ALA A 179 -0.82 42.58 -5.62
C ALA A 179 -0.53 41.21 -4.98
N ALA A 180 -1.49 40.27 -5.03
CA ALA A 180 -1.29 38.92 -4.50
C ALA A 180 -0.22 38.14 -5.27
N ALA A 181 -0.10 38.35 -6.59
CA ALA A 181 0.93 37.74 -7.42
C ALA A 181 2.34 38.30 -7.15
N ALA A 182 2.44 39.52 -6.63
CA ALA A 182 3.70 40.16 -6.27
C ALA A 182 4.24 39.69 -4.90
N GLU A 183 3.37 39.22 -3.99
CA GLU A 183 3.80 38.71 -2.69
C GLU A 183 4.53 37.38 -2.81
N ASP A 184 5.70 37.26 -2.19
CA ASP A 184 6.47 36.02 -2.23
C ASP A 184 6.00 34.98 -1.20
N ILE A 185 6.07 33.70 -1.60
CA ILE A 185 5.71 32.53 -0.79
C ILE A 185 6.86 31.55 -0.92
N SER A 186 7.61 31.43 0.16
CA SER A 186 8.80 30.59 0.21
C SER A 186 8.44 29.11 0.17
N ARG A 187 9.37 28.29 -0.33
CA ARG A 187 9.26 26.82 -0.30
C ARG A 187 9.08 26.28 1.13
N VAL A 188 9.66 26.97 2.12
CA VAL A 188 9.55 26.58 3.55
C VAL A 188 8.13 26.80 4.05
N GLU A 189 7.51 27.95 3.76
CA GLU A 189 6.10 28.21 4.08
C GLU A 189 5.16 27.16 3.47
N LEU A 190 5.39 26.79 2.20
CA LEU A 190 4.60 25.75 1.52
C LEU A 190 4.78 24.36 2.13
N ARG A 191 6.01 24.03 2.56
CA ARG A 191 6.29 22.76 3.24
C ARG A 191 5.60 22.69 4.60
N GLU A 192 5.63 23.78 5.38
CA GLU A 192 4.93 23.86 6.67
C GLU A 192 3.40 23.76 6.49
N TRP A 193 2.88 24.38 5.43
CA TRP A 193 1.48 24.27 5.04
C TRP A 193 1.04 22.82 4.77
N ASP A 194 1.80 22.10 3.93
CA ASP A 194 1.55 20.67 3.64
C ASP A 194 1.73 19.77 4.87
N ALA A 195 2.75 20.05 5.71
CA ALA A 195 3.06 19.25 6.89
C ALA A 195 1.92 19.27 7.92
N SER A 196 1.33 20.44 8.19
CA SER A 196 0.17 20.54 9.08
C SER A 196 -1.07 19.87 8.50
N ALA A 197 -1.30 19.97 7.18
CA ALA A 197 -2.40 19.25 6.52
C ALA A 197 -2.26 17.71 6.63
N ARG A 198 -1.04 17.18 6.50
CA ARG A 198 -0.76 15.74 6.77
C ARG A 198 -0.99 15.36 8.21
N ALA A 199 -0.49 16.15 9.16
CA ALA A 199 -0.65 15.87 10.57
C ALA A 199 -2.13 15.82 10.96
N TRP A 200 -2.95 16.75 10.45
CA TRP A 200 -4.40 16.71 10.61
C TRP A 200 -5.02 15.42 10.05
N ARG A 201 -4.66 15.05 8.82
CA ARG A 201 -5.24 13.89 8.14
C ARG A 201 -5.04 12.59 8.93
N GLU A 202 -3.85 12.36 9.51
CA GLU A 202 -3.59 11.17 10.32
C GLU A 202 -4.53 11.09 11.53
N ILE A 203 -4.80 12.22 12.16
CA ILE A 203 -5.74 12.32 13.29
C ILE A 203 -7.17 12.07 12.80
N ALA A 204 -7.58 12.67 11.68
CA ALA A 204 -8.91 12.51 11.14
C ALA A 204 -9.20 11.06 10.70
N ARG A 205 -8.21 10.41 10.08
CA ARG A 205 -8.24 8.98 9.73
C ARG A 205 -8.38 8.10 10.97
N ALA A 206 -7.61 8.39 12.03
CA ALA A 206 -7.69 7.63 13.28
C ALA A 206 -9.07 7.78 13.95
N ALA A 207 -9.63 8.99 13.99
CA ALA A 207 -10.93 9.27 14.58
C ALA A 207 -12.10 8.61 13.84
N ARG A 208 -12.01 8.46 12.51
CA ARG A 208 -13.05 7.85 11.66
C ARG A 208 -12.59 6.57 10.99
N VAL A 209 -11.84 5.73 11.71
CA VAL A 209 -11.17 4.55 11.14
C VAL A 209 -12.10 3.60 10.38
N ARG A 210 -13.35 3.42 10.83
CA ARG A 210 -14.31 2.51 10.18
C ARG A 210 -14.75 3.06 8.83
N GLN A 211 -15.27 4.29 8.80
CA GLN A 211 -15.72 4.94 7.58
C GLN A 211 -14.56 5.13 6.60
N HIS A 212 -13.41 5.58 7.12
CA HIS A 212 -12.20 5.73 6.33
C HIS A 212 -11.80 4.43 5.64
N LYS A 213 -11.69 3.32 6.38
CA LYS A 213 -11.35 2.01 5.79
C LYS A 213 -12.39 1.55 4.77
N GLN A 214 -13.67 1.82 4.99
CA GLN A 214 -14.71 1.44 4.02
C GLN A 214 -14.56 2.20 2.70
N LEU A 215 -14.34 3.51 2.76
CA LEU A 215 -14.09 4.33 1.58
C LEU A 215 -12.76 3.97 0.90
N GLU A 216 -11.69 3.80 1.67
CA GLU A 216 -10.36 3.37 1.21
C GLU A 216 -10.47 2.07 0.39
N LEU A 217 -11.20 1.07 0.90
CA LEU A 217 -11.43 -0.20 0.18
C LEU A 217 -12.17 0.01 -1.15
N VAL A 218 -13.10 0.96 -1.23
CA VAL A 218 -13.79 1.28 -2.49
C VAL A 218 -12.82 1.94 -3.46
N VAL A 219 -12.05 2.92 -3.00
CA VAL A 219 -11.06 3.64 -3.81
C VAL A 219 -9.99 2.69 -4.38
N HIS A 220 -9.61 1.64 -3.66
CA HIS A 220 -8.69 0.63 -4.15
C HIS A 220 -9.25 -0.26 -5.27
N ASN A 221 -10.54 -0.56 -5.25
CA ASN A 221 -11.15 -1.52 -6.17
C ASN A 221 -11.75 -0.87 -7.43
N VAL A 222 -11.57 0.44 -7.61
CA VAL A 222 -12.25 1.23 -8.65
C VAL A 222 -11.20 1.83 -9.58
N PRO A 223 -11.06 1.34 -10.83
CA PRO A 223 -10.06 1.84 -11.78
C PRO A 223 -10.53 3.16 -12.39
N VAL A 224 -10.36 4.28 -11.68
CA VAL A 224 -10.81 5.60 -12.17
C VAL A 224 -9.71 6.66 -11.99
N LEU A 225 -9.35 7.32 -13.08
CA LEU A 225 -8.41 8.43 -13.08
C LEU A 225 -9.00 9.68 -12.40
N VAL A 226 -8.19 10.35 -11.59
CA VAL A 226 -8.47 11.67 -11.00
C VAL A 226 -8.58 12.72 -12.11
N ASP A 227 -7.59 12.76 -13.00
CA ASP A 227 -7.56 13.67 -14.14
C ASP A 227 -6.69 13.08 -15.27
N ARG A 228 -6.96 13.45 -16.53
CA ARG A 228 -6.26 12.95 -17.74
C ARG A 228 -5.22 13.95 -18.29
N GLU A 229 -5.13 15.14 -17.72
CA GLU A 229 -4.23 16.21 -18.12
C GLU A 229 -2.81 15.97 -17.65
N THR A 230 -1.85 16.31 -18.52
CA THR A 230 -0.43 16.06 -18.29
C THR A 230 0.24 17.20 -17.52
N LYS A 231 -0.23 18.44 -17.71
CA LYS A 231 0.30 19.63 -17.04
C LYS A 231 -0.13 19.68 -15.58
N ALA A 232 0.83 19.76 -14.66
CA ALA A 232 0.51 19.56 -13.24
C ALA A 232 -0.44 20.64 -12.71
N TYR A 233 -0.20 21.91 -13.05
CA TYR A 233 -1.09 23.02 -12.67
C TYR A 233 -2.54 22.79 -13.10
N GLN A 234 -2.78 22.52 -14.39
CA GLN A 234 -4.14 22.38 -14.93
C GLN A 234 -4.84 21.15 -14.36
N SER A 235 -4.11 20.04 -14.25
CA SER A 235 -4.60 18.78 -13.69
C SER A 235 -5.01 18.94 -12.22
N VAL A 236 -4.14 19.50 -11.38
CA VAL A 236 -4.39 19.79 -9.95
C VAL A 236 -5.58 20.70 -9.76
N MET A 237 -5.59 21.85 -10.46
CA MET A 237 -6.65 22.83 -10.28
C MET A 237 -8.00 22.34 -10.81
N ARG A 238 -8.04 21.53 -11.88
CA ARG A 238 -9.28 20.95 -12.40
C ARG A 238 -9.86 19.94 -11.43
N ALA A 239 -9.08 18.96 -10.99
CA ALA A 239 -9.56 17.94 -10.07
C ALA A 239 -10.02 18.54 -8.74
N TRP A 240 -9.30 19.53 -8.19
CA TRP A 240 -9.69 20.23 -6.98
C TRP A 240 -11.04 20.96 -7.13
N LYS A 241 -11.21 21.73 -8.21
CA LYS A 241 -12.49 22.42 -8.48
C LYS A 241 -13.63 21.42 -8.67
N THR A 242 -13.42 20.38 -9.46
CA THR A 242 -14.41 19.32 -9.70
C THR A 242 -14.78 18.63 -8.39
N ALA A 243 -13.81 18.25 -7.57
CA ALA A 243 -14.06 17.62 -6.28
C ALA A 243 -14.84 18.53 -5.32
N MET A 244 -14.49 19.82 -5.25
CA MET A 244 -15.20 20.78 -4.38
C MET A 244 -16.66 20.94 -4.79
N SER A 245 -16.94 21.14 -6.09
CA SER A 245 -18.31 21.27 -6.59
C SER A 245 -19.12 20.00 -6.39
N LEU A 246 -18.54 18.82 -6.66
CA LEU A 246 -19.24 17.54 -6.47
C LEU A 246 -19.51 17.24 -5.00
N ALA A 247 -18.58 17.59 -4.10
CA ALA A 247 -18.78 17.40 -2.67
C ALA A 247 -19.84 18.35 -2.11
N GLU A 248 -19.88 19.60 -2.56
CA GLU A 248 -20.95 20.56 -2.23
C GLU A 248 -22.32 19.99 -2.58
N ASP A 249 -22.47 19.48 -3.79
CA ASP A 249 -23.72 18.90 -4.27
C ASP A 249 -24.11 17.65 -3.47
N LEU A 250 -23.14 16.81 -3.15
CA LEU A 250 -23.35 15.61 -2.36
C LEU A 250 -23.81 15.94 -0.93
N ILE A 251 -23.17 16.90 -0.28
CA ILE A 251 -23.52 17.38 1.07
C ILE A 251 -24.96 17.94 1.09
N ARG A 252 -25.38 18.63 0.03
CA ARG A 252 -26.76 19.12 -0.16
C ARG A 252 -27.78 18.02 -0.43
N GLY A 253 -27.36 16.76 -0.53
CA GLY A 253 -28.23 15.62 -0.74
C GLY A 253 -28.46 15.28 -2.21
N MET A 254 -27.66 15.84 -3.13
CA MET A 254 -27.79 15.52 -4.55
C MET A 254 -26.94 14.29 -4.91
N PRO A 255 -27.57 13.19 -5.37
CA PRO A 255 -26.84 11.98 -5.72
C PRO A 255 -25.95 12.22 -6.95
N HIS A 256 -24.77 11.61 -6.93
CA HIS A 256 -23.76 11.79 -7.98
C HIS A 256 -23.16 10.46 -8.44
N ARG A 257 -22.94 10.35 -9.76
CA ARG A 257 -22.17 9.25 -10.34
C ARG A 257 -20.70 9.62 -10.41
N VAL A 258 -19.82 8.73 -9.94
CA VAL A 258 -18.36 8.93 -10.00
C VAL A 258 -17.91 8.76 -11.45
N GLN A 259 -17.46 9.87 -12.05
CA GLN A 259 -16.84 9.91 -13.39
C GLN A 259 -15.32 10.18 -13.31
N SER A 260 -14.88 10.85 -12.25
CA SER A 260 -13.48 11.18 -11.96
C SER A 260 -13.14 10.72 -10.54
N GLY A 261 -11.94 10.22 -10.35
CA GLY A 261 -11.42 9.80 -9.05
C GLY A 261 -11.18 10.97 -8.09
N ALA A 262 -11.27 12.22 -8.57
CA ALA A 262 -11.05 13.43 -7.78
C ALA A 262 -11.98 13.49 -6.56
N ILE A 263 -13.27 13.16 -6.73
CA ILE A 263 -14.23 13.18 -5.63
C ILE A 263 -13.93 12.11 -4.58
N LEU A 264 -13.52 10.91 -5.00
CA LEU A 264 -13.18 9.83 -4.08
C LEU A 264 -11.94 10.18 -3.23
N LEU A 265 -10.91 10.74 -3.88
CA LEU A 265 -9.71 11.24 -3.20
C LEU A 265 -10.06 12.37 -2.22
N ALA A 266 -10.90 13.31 -2.64
CA ALA A 266 -11.29 14.45 -1.82
C ALA A 266 -12.11 14.04 -0.59
N LEU A 267 -13.04 13.09 -0.74
CA LEU A 267 -13.82 12.58 0.39
C LEU A 267 -12.96 11.89 1.45
N LEU A 268 -11.93 11.15 1.02
CA LEU A 268 -10.90 10.60 1.92
C LEU A 268 -10.14 11.74 2.63
N ALA A 269 -9.64 12.70 1.86
CA ALA A 269 -8.84 13.82 2.36
C ALA A 269 -9.60 14.74 3.32
N TRP A 270 -10.90 14.94 3.10
CA TRP A 270 -11.76 15.85 3.86
C TRP A 270 -12.56 15.14 4.95
N SER A 271 -12.40 13.81 5.07
CA SER A 271 -13.10 12.97 6.05
C SER A 271 -14.63 13.11 6.00
N VAL A 272 -15.18 13.15 4.78
CA VAL A 272 -16.63 13.15 4.52
C VAL A 272 -17.01 11.81 3.91
N TYR A 273 -17.98 11.13 4.51
CA TYR A 273 -18.23 9.71 4.25
C TYR A 273 -19.67 9.46 3.77
N PRO A 274 -20.00 9.78 2.51
CA PRO A 274 -21.34 9.55 1.96
C PRO A 274 -21.68 8.06 1.86
N ASP A 275 -22.97 7.76 1.78
CA ASP A 275 -23.45 6.44 1.37
C ASP A 275 -23.10 6.18 -0.10
N MET A 276 -22.75 4.93 -0.44
CA MET A 276 -22.26 4.57 -1.77
C MET A 276 -22.95 3.32 -2.31
N ASP A 277 -23.27 3.33 -3.60
CA ASP A 277 -23.73 2.18 -4.37
C ASP A 277 -22.61 1.78 -5.35
N VAL A 278 -21.97 0.66 -5.09
CA VAL A 278 -20.84 0.14 -5.87
C VAL A 278 -21.31 -0.97 -6.81
N PHE A 279 -21.12 -0.73 -8.09
CA PHE A 279 -21.34 -1.61 -9.22
C PHE A 279 -19.94 -1.98 -9.77
N GLY A 280 -19.73 -3.20 -10.29
CA GLY A 280 -18.39 -3.64 -10.74
C GLY A 280 -17.93 -5.03 -10.28
N GLY A 281 -18.78 -5.76 -9.56
CA GLY A 281 -18.58 -7.20 -9.26
C GLY A 281 -19.83 -8.02 -9.59
N ALA A 282 -19.84 -9.32 -9.24
CA ALA A 282 -20.98 -10.22 -9.48
C ALA A 282 -22.30 -9.79 -8.81
N LYS A 283 -22.26 -8.86 -7.84
CA LYS A 283 -23.41 -8.28 -7.15
C LYS A 283 -23.21 -6.79 -6.88
N SER A 284 -24.26 -5.98 -7.04
CA SER A 284 -24.31 -4.60 -6.58
C SER A 284 -24.24 -4.53 -5.06
N LYS A 285 -23.38 -3.67 -4.51
CA LYS A 285 -23.20 -3.51 -3.07
C LYS A 285 -23.48 -2.07 -2.65
N THR A 286 -24.47 -1.91 -1.76
CA THR A 286 -24.72 -0.64 -1.07
C THR A 286 -23.91 -0.60 0.22
N ILE A 287 -23.06 0.41 0.36
CA ILE A 287 -22.27 0.72 1.55
C ILE A 287 -22.94 1.90 2.25
N ARG A 288 -23.47 1.65 3.44
CA ARG A 288 -24.08 2.69 4.28
C ARG A 288 -23.09 3.16 5.32
N GLN A 289 -22.67 4.42 5.20
CA GLN A 289 -21.75 5.09 6.11
C GLN A 289 -22.50 5.97 7.12
N HIS A 290 -23.71 6.42 6.78
CA HIS A 290 -24.57 7.23 7.66
C HIS A 290 -23.84 8.46 8.25
N ASP A 291 -23.09 9.17 7.41
CA ASP A 291 -22.44 10.41 7.82
C ASP A 291 -23.46 11.54 7.93
N GLU A 292 -23.58 12.12 9.13
CA GLU A 292 -24.54 13.20 9.45
C GLU A 292 -24.28 14.49 8.66
N LEU A 293 -23.07 14.65 8.11
CA LEU A 293 -22.70 15.81 7.30
C LEU A 293 -23.27 15.75 5.88
N VAL A 294 -23.83 14.61 5.47
CA VAL A 294 -24.38 14.41 4.13
C VAL A 294 -25.89 14.36 4.24
N ALA A 295 -26.59 15.31 3.62
CA ALA A 295 -28.04 15.34 3.67
C ALA A 295 -28.64 14.08 3.01
N PRO A 296 -29.81 13.62 3.49
CA PRO A 296 -30.47 12.45 2.93
C PRO A 296 -30.66 12.57 1.41
N GLY A 297 -30.16 11.58 0.66
CA GLY A 297 -30.16 11.59 -0.81
C GLY A 297 -28.77 11.77 -1.42
N GLY A 298 -27.81 12.31 -0.67
CA GLY A 298 -26.41 12.47 -1.06
C GLY A 298 -25.71 11.12 -1.14
N LYS A 299 -25.85 10.45 -2.27
CA LYS A 299 -25.30 9.11 -2.51
C LYS A 299 -24.37 9.09 -3.71
N LEU A 300 -23.28 8.35 -3.58
CA LEU A 300 -22.36 8.10 -4.70
C LEU A 300 -22.69 6.81 -5.41
N THR A 301 -22.72 6.85 -6.74
CA THR A 301 -22.83 5.67 -7.60
C THR A 301 -21.50 5.41 -8.31
N ILE A 302 -20.96 4.20 -8.18
CA ILE A 302 -19.60 3.84 -8.61
C ILE A 302 -19.65 2.62 -9.54
N GLY A 303 -18.92 2.65 -10.66
CA GLY A 303 -18.59 1.45 -11.47
C GLY A 303 -19.62 0.99 -12.51
N LEU A 304 -20.10 1.92 -13.34
CA LEU A 304 -20.97 1.61 -14.48
C LEU A 304 -20.21 1.49 -15.81
N GLU A 305 -18.92 1.85 -15.88
CA GLU A 305 -18.06 1.68 -17.05
C GLU A 305 -16.67 1.21 -16.60
N SER A 306 -16.23 0.05 -17.09
CA SER A 306 -14.86 -0.43 -16.93
C SER A 306 -13.97 0.37 -17.87
N ALA A 307 -13.22 1.33 -17.33
CA ALA A 307 -12.16 2.00 -18.08
C ALA A 307 -10.91 1.11 -18.05
N ASP A 308 -10.77 0.31 -19.10
CA ASP A 308 -9.53 -0.35 -19.55
C ASP A 308 -8.99 -1.53 -18.69
N PRO A 309 -9.08 -2.79 -19.16
CA PRO A 309 -8.66 -3.98 -18.42
C PRO A 309 -7.13 -4.14 -18.25
N GLU A 310 -6.30 -3.29 -18.88
CA GLU A 310 -4.84 -3.36 -18.77
C GLU A 310 -4.25 -2.43 -17.67
N ASN A 311 -5.07 -1.60 -17.02
CA ASN A 311 -4.60 -0.68 -15.98
C ASN A 311 -4.84 -1.22 -14.55
N GLN A 312 -3.82 -1.02 -13.70
CA GLN A 312 -3.82 -1.39 -12.28
C GLN A 312 -5.02 -0.82 -11.52
N ASP A 313 -5.54 -1.60 -10.56
CA ASP A 313 -6.68 -1.24 -9.72
C ASP A 313 -6.50 0.10 -9.00
N GLY A 314 -7.58 0.90 -8.91
CA GLY A 314 -7.74 2.05 -8.03
C GLY A 314 -7.70 3.46 -8.65
N VAL A 315 -7.74 4.49 -7.80
CA VAL A 315 -7.76 5.89 -8.22
C VAL A 315 -6.36 6.45 -8.46
N HIS A 316 -6.10 7.00 -9.66
CA HIS A 316 -4.78 7.45 -10.11
C HIS A 316 -4.74 8.93 -10.51
N TRP A 317 -3.65 9.64 -10.26
CA TRP A 317 -3.44 11.00 -10.78
C TRP A 317 -2.13 11.09 -11.57
N SER A 318 -2.20 11.44 -12.85
CA SER A 318 -1.03 11.66 -13.69
C SER A 318 -0.57 13.12 -13.65
N LEU A 319 0.72 13.37 -13.40
CA LEU A 319 1.36 14.69 -13.48
C LEU A 319 2.76 14.59 -14.06
N TYR A 320 3.12 15.53 -14.92
CA TYR A 320 4.50 15.80 -15.34
C TYR A 320 5.07 16.90 -14.44
N LEU A 321 6.11 16.59 -13.66
CA LEU A 321 6.76 17.55 -12.76
C LEU A 321 8.01 18.12 -13.42
N GLU A 322 7.90 19.31 -14.00
CA GLU A 322 8.99 19.98 -14.73
C GLU A 322 10.12 20.48 -13.80
N HIS A 323 9.82 20.66 -12.50
CA HIS A 323 10.72 21.29 -11.53
C HIS A 323 11.48 20.33 -10.59
N LEU A 324 11.37 19.02 -10.76
CA LEU A 324 12.16 18.04 -9.99
C LEU A 324 13.58 17.91 -10.57
N ARG A 325 14.46 18.86 -10.27
CA ARG A 325 15.88 18.86 -10.70
C ARG A 325 16.71 17.61 -10.27
N PHE A 326 16.17 16.73 -9.42
CA PHE A 326 16.88 15.58 -8.83
C PHE A 326 16.34 14.21 -9.23
N TYR A 327 15.28 14.14 -10.05
CA TYR A 327 14.76 12.88 -10.58
C TYR A 327 14.61 13.03 -12.09
N GLY A 328 15.13 12.07 -12.86
CA GLY A 328 15.22 12.11 -14.33
C GLY A 328 13.87 12.10 -15.06
N ASP A 329 13.83 11.46 -16.24
CA ASP A 329 12.68 11.45 -17.17
C ASP A 329 11.30 11.32 -16.49
N PRO A 330 10.25 11.95 -17.07
CA PRO A 330 8.94 12.10 -16.46
C PRO A 330 8.40 10.76 -15.97
N VAL A 331 8.26 10.63 -14.65
CA VAL A 331 7.73 9.42 -14.04
C VAL A 331 6.21 9.51 -14.04
N LEU A 332 5.55 8.77 -14.93
CA LEU A 332 4.15 8.41 -14.80
C LEU A 332 3.98 7.63 -13.48
N ARG A 333 3.65 8.34 -12.40
CA ARG A 333 3.41 7.73 -11.08
C ARG A 333 1.93 7.36 -11.00
N GLN A 334 1.62 6.14 -11.40
CA GLN A 334 0.40 5.44 -11.00
C GLN A 334 0.54 5.11 -9.51
N ARG A 335 -0.24 5.79 -8.66
CA ARG A 335 -0.40 5.40 -7.27
C ARG A 335 -1.88 5.26 -7.01
N THR A 336 -2.27 4.06 -6.59
CA THR A 336 -3.49 3.82 -5.85
C THR A 336 -3.50 4.75 -4.64
N ALA A 337 -4.60 5.48 -4.42
CA ALA A 337 -4.79 6.40 -3.29
C ALA A 337 -4.82 5.75 -1.88
N GLY A 338 -4.07 4.67 -1.69
CA GLY A 338 -3.80 4.04 -0.40
C GLY A 338 -2.52 3.19 -0.41
N SER A 339 -1.56 3.48 -1.31
CA SER A 339 -0.25 2.80 -1.30
C SER A 339 0.64 3.33 -0.16
N ASP A 340 0.19 3.19 1.09
CA ASP A 340 1.14 2.91 2.15
C ASP A 340 1.81 1.60 1.74
N THR A 341 3.12 1.67 1.54
CA THR A 341 4.02 0.59 1.06
C THR A 341 4.13 -0.59 2.05
N THR A 342 3.11 -0.81 2.88
CA THR A 342 3.05 -1.79 3.97
C THR A 342 2.14 -2.98 3.66
N LYS A 343 1.26 -2.89 2.66
CA LYS A 343 0.31 -3.96 2.33
C LYS A 343 0.83 -4.79 1.14
N VAL A 344 1.38 -5.94 1.48
CA VAL A 344 1.76 -7.04 0.57
C VAL A 344 0.46 -7.65 0.03
N SER A 345 0.29 -7.77 -1.30
CA SER A 345 -0.90 -8.42 -1.87
C SER A 345 -0.94 -9.91 -1.47
N PHE A 346 -2.09 -10.60 -1.59
CA PHE A 346 -2.11 -12.05 -1.33
C PHE A 346 -1.18 -12.81 -2.28
N HIS A 347 -1.06 -12.32 -3.51
CA HIS A 347 -0.09 -12.82 -4.48
C HIS A 347 1.35 -12.67 -3.98
N ASP A 348 1.69 -11.56 -3.34
CA ASP A 348 3.03 -11.32 -2.81
C ASP A 348 3.28 -12.08 -1.50
N PHE A 349 2.21 -12.28 -0.73
CA PHE A 349 2.23 -12.98 0.55
C PHE A 349 2.63 -14.46 0.38
N LYS A 350 2.24 -15.12 -0.72
CA LYS A 350 2.63 -16.51 -1.01
C LYS A 350 4.16 -16.70 -1.03
N TYR A 351 4.92 -15.68 -1.45
CA TYR A 351 6.38 -15.73 -1.46
C TYR A 351 6.97 -15.64 -0.05
N ALA A 352 6.37 -14.82 0.83
CA ALA A 352 6.76 -14.79 2.23
C ALA A 352 6.44 -16.13 2.94
N VAL A 353 5.33 -16.77 2.60
CA VAL A 353 4.96 -18.10 3.08
C VAL A 353 5.93 -19.17 2.57
N LEU A 354 6.33 -19.12 1.30
CA LEU A 354 7.37 -19.99 0.75
C LEU A 354 8.70 -19.82 1.49
N GLY A 355 9.11 -18.58 1.77
CA GLY A 355 10.30 -18.29 2.57
C GLY A 355 10.23 -18.85 3.99
N SER A 356 9.06 -18.72 4.65
CA SER A 356 8.80 -19.34 5.95
C SER A 356 8.96 -20.87 5.88
N PHE A 357 8.38 -21.52 4.87
CA PHE A 357 8.52 -22.96 4.66
C PHE A 357 9.97 -23.39 4.44
N LEU A 358 10.71 -22.71 3.56
CA LEU A 358 12.12 -22.99 3.30
C LEU A 358 13.02 -22.77 4.53
N SER A 359 12.58 -21.96 5.49
CA SER A 359 13.30 -21.77 6.74
C SER A 359 13.32 -23.05 7.59
N SER A 360 12.25 -23.86 7.54
CA SER A 360 12.21 -25.17 8.20
C SER A 360 13.24 -26.14 7.60
N TRP A 361 13.55 -25.99 6.32
CA TRP A 361 14.56 -26.78 5.62
C TRP A 361 16.00 -26.29 5.85
N ARG A 362 16.18 -25.19 6.60
CA ARG A 362 17.49 -24.56 6.89
C ARG A 362 18.26 -24.16 5.62
N VAL A 363 17.53 -23.77 4.57
CA VAL A 363 18.10 -23.40 3.28
C VAL A 363 18.89 -22.09 3.40
N SER A 364 20.10 -22.06 2.84
CA SER A 364 20.92 -20.85 2.77
C SER A 364 20.39 -19.90 1.68
N ARG A 365 20.74 -18.61 1.74
CA ARG A 365 20.23 -17.63 0.77
C ARG A 365 20.66 -17.94 -0.67
N SER A 366 21.87 -18.48 -0.86
CA SER A 366 22.36 -18.87 -2.17
C SER A 366 21.61 -20.06 -2.76
N ASP A 367 20.91 -20.84 -1.93
CA ASP A 367 20.27 -22.09 -2.32
C ASP A 367 18.74 -21.98 -2.42
N ILE A 368 18.17 -20.78 -2.25
CA ILE A 368 16.71 -20.55 -2.30
C ILE A 368 16.14 -21.04 -3.64
N LEU A 369 16.79 -20.69 -4.76
CA LEU A 369 16.35 -21.11 -6.10
C LEU A 369 16.45 -22.64 -6.28
N SER A 370 17.53 -23.24 -5.79
CA SER A 370 17.72 -24.69 -5.83
C SER A 370 16.67 -25.44 -5.01
N ALA A 371 16.31 -24.92 -3.84
CA ALA A 371 15.28 -25.50 -2.98
C ALA A 371 13.87 -25.32 -3.59
N ALA A 372 13.59 -24.17 -4.21
CA ALA A 372 12.37 -23.95 -4.97
C ALA A 372 12.25 -24.92 -6.15
N ALA A 373 13.33 -25.10 -6.93
CA ALA A 373 13.37 -26.07 -8.02
C ALA A 373 13.15 -27.52 -7.54
N LEU A 374 13.71 -27.89 -6.38
CA LEU A 374 13.46 -29.20 -5.77
C LEU A 374 11.98 -29.39 -5.42
N LEU A 375 11.32 -28.36 -4.89
CA LEU A 375 9.90 -28.43 -4.55
C LEU A 375 9.01 -28.55 -5.80
N VAL A 376 9.36 -27.85 -6.89
CA VAL A 376 8.68 -27.99 -8.19
C VAL A 376 8.84 -29.39 -8.76
N THR A 377 10.07 -29.91 -8.83
CA THR A 377 10.35 -31.25 -9.37
C THR A 377 9.68 -32.35 -8.57
N PHE A 378 9.65 -32.23 -7.23
CA PHE A 378 8.95 -33.16 -6.36
C PHE A 378 7.44 -33.18 -6.63
N TRP A 379 6.83 -32.01 -6.79
CA TRP A 379 5.41 -31.90 -7.11
C TRP A 379 5.09 -32.50 -8.49
N ASP A 380 5.90 -32.19 -9.50
CA ASP A 380 5.71 -32.73 -10.85
C ASP A 380 5.83 -34.26 -10.84
N TRP A 381 6.78 -34.82 -10.08
CA TRP A 381 6.90 -36.26 -9.88
C TRP A 381 5.67 -36.85 -9.20
N LEU A 382 5.14 -36.22 -8.14
CA LEU A 382 3.93 -36.68 -7.45
C LEU A 382 2.73 -36.71 -8.39
N VAL A 383 2.51 -35.64 -9.15
CA VAL A 383 1.39 -35.54 -10.08
C VAL A 383 1.50 -36.57 -11.21
N LEU A 384 2.68 -36.69 -11.83
CA LEU A 384 2.93 -37.68 -12.90
C LEU A 384 2.80 -39.13 -12.39
N SER A 385 3.21 -39.40 -11.15
CA SER A 385 3.12 -40.72 -10.53
C SER A 385 1.67 -41.14 -10.26
N LEU A 386 0.77 -40.18 -9.99
CA LEU A 386 -0.66 -40.43 -9.80
C LEU A 386 -1.41 -40.74 -11.11
N ASP A 387 -0.87 -40.32 -12.25
CA ASP A 387 -1.41 -40.67 -13.58
C ASP A 387 -0.90 -42.02 -14.10
N ASN A 388 0.15 -42.58 -13.49
CA ASN A 388 0.73 -43.86 -13.90
C ASN A 388 0.04 -45.05 -13.21
N LYS A 389 -0.76 -45.79 -14.00
CA LYS A 389 -1.54 -46.96 -13.54
C LYS A 389 -0.68 -48.07 -12.92
N ASP A 390 0.57 -48.22 -13.33
CA ASP A 390 1.45 -49.27 -12.79
C ASP A 390 2.03 -48.88 -11.42
N VAL A 391 2.27 -47.59 -11.19
CA VAL A 391 2.71 -47.06 -9.89
C VAL A 391 1.59 -47.16 -8.86
N VAL A 392 0.36 -46.79 -9.24
CA VAL A 392 -0.82 -46.91 -8.38
C VAL A 392 -1.12 -48.37 -8.00
N LYS A 393 -0.91 -49.32 -8.91
CA LYS A 393 -1.03 -50.75 -8.61
C LYS A 393 0.06 -51.25 -7.65
N ARG A 394 1.32 -50.85 -7.86
CA ARG A 394 2.46 -51.27 -7.01
C ARG A 394 2.44 -50.67 -5.62
N SER A 395 1.88 -49.48 -5.45
CA SER A 395 1.78 -48.81 -4.16
C SER A 395 0.76 -49.46 -3.23
N GLY A 396 -0.09 -50.38 -3.72
CA GLY A 396 -1.12 -51.06 -2.94
C GLY A 396 -2.23 -50.14 -2.44
N ILE A 397 -2.37 -48.97 -3.08
CA ILE A 397 -3.43 -48.01 -2.77
C ILE A 397 -4.73 -48.54 -3.35
N ASP A 398 -5.77 -48.72 -2.51
CA ASP A 398 -7.11 -49.09 -2.97
C ASP A 398 -7.57 -48.12 -4.08
N ASN A 399 -8.21 -48.64 -5.13
CA ASN A 399 -8.68 -47.83 -6.26
C ASN A 399 -9.51 -46.62 -5.78
N ARG A 400 -10.25 -46.74 -4.67
CA ARG A 400 -10.98 -45.61 -4.05
C ARG A 400 -10.07 -44.50 -3.52
N LEU A 401 -9.02 -44.84 -2.78
CA LEU A 401 -8.05 -43.88 -2.24
C LEU A 401 -7.25 -43.18 -3.36
N GLY A 402 -6.96 -43.87 -4.46
CA GLY A 402 -6.30 -43.27 -5.63
C GLY A 402 -7.13 -42.15 -6.28
N TYR A 403 -8.45 -42.30 -6.38
CA TYR A 403 -9.35 -41.26 -6.89
C TYR A 403 -9.48 -40.08 -5.91
N GLU A 404 -9.57 -40.35 -4.61
CA GLU A 404 -9.64 -39.30 -3.57
C GLU A 404 -8.34 -38.47 -3.54
N TRP A 405 -7.18 -39.11 -3.61
CA TRP A 405 -5.90 -38.40 -3.64
C TRP A 405 -5.76 -37.56 -4.90
N LYS A 406 -6.14 -38.09 -6.06
CA LYS A 406 -6.14 -37.32 -7.31
C LYS A 406 -7.04 -36.09 -7.21
N ALA A 407 -8.21 -36.19 -6.58
CA ALA A 407 -9.07 -35.05 -6.31
C ALA A 407 -8.43 -34.03 -5.35
N HIS A 408 -7.75 -34.48 -4.28
CA HIS A 408 -7.05 -33.62 -3.32
C HIS A 408 -5.83 -32.90 -3.91
N PHE A 409 -5.05 -33.55 -4.79
CA PHE A 409 -3.91 -32.91 -5.48
C PHE A 409 -4.35 -32.00 -6.65
N SER A 410 -5.56 -32.21 -7.18
CA SER A 410 -6.15 -31.36 -8.21
C SER A 410 -6.87 -30.13 -7.63
N CYS A 411 -7.22 -30.14 -6.34
CA CYS A 411 -7.89 -29.04 -5.66
C CYS A 411 -7.04 -27.77 -5.65
N THR A 412 -7.67 -26.63 -5.93
CA THR A 412 -7.05 -25.30 -5.87
C THR A 412 -6.70 -24.86 -4.45
N GLU A 413 -7.27 -25.51 -3.43
CA GLU A 413 -7.05 -25.21 -2.01
C GLU A 413 -5.92 -26.06 -1.39
N ASN A 414 -5.18 -26.84 -2.19
CA ASN A 414 -4.08 -27.64 -1.68
C ASN A 414 -2.91 -26.73 -1.25
N TRP A 415 -2.57 -26.76 0.04
CA TRP A 415 -1.51 -25.93 0.62
C TRP A 415 -0.15 -26.15 -0.05
N LEU A 416 0.15 -27.38 -0.48
CA LEU A 416 1.42 -27.70 -1.15
C LEU A 416 1.42 -27.13 -2.58
N LYS A 417 0.28 -27.15 -3.27
CA LYS A 417 0.14 -26.52 -4.58
C LYS A 417 0.43 -25.01 -4.53
N LEU A 418 -0.06 -24.32 -3.48
CA LEU A 418 0.18 -22.89 -3.28
C LEU A 418 1.69 -22.57 -3.12
N LEU A 419 2.44 -23.43 -2.42
CA LEU A 419 3.89 -23.32 -2.30
C LEU A 419 4.61 -23.63 -3.63
N VAL A 420 4.12 -24.62 -4.37
CA VAL A 420 4.69 -25.01 -5.67
C VAL A 420 4.48 -23.95 -6.72
N ASP A 421 3.30 -23.35 -6.78
CA ASP A 421 3.03 -22.27 -7.73
C ASP A 421 3.90 -21.05 -7.41
N ALA A 422 4.08 -20.70 -6.13
CA ALA A 422 5.04 -19.68 -5.72
C ALA A 422 6.49 -20.02 -6.12
N ALA A 423 6.89 -21.29 -5.98
CA ALA A 423 8.22 -21.76 -6.35
C ALA A 423 8.43 -21.79 -7.87
N ARG A 424 7.39 -22.15 -8.65
CA ARG A 424 7.43 -22.11 -10.12
C ARG A 424 7.60 -20.69 -10.64
N ASP A 425 6.86 -19.74 -10.07
CA ASP A 425 6.99 -18.33 -10.45
C ASP A 425 8.41 -17.82 -10.14
N LEU A 426 8.97 -18.22 -8.98
CA LEU A 426 10.33 -17.86 -8.60
C LEU A 426 11.41 -18.47 -9.52
N VAL A 427 11.19 -19.68 -10.05
CA VAL A 427 12.14 -20.41 -10.90
C VAL A 427 12.03 -20.02 -12.39
N LYS A 428 10.83 -19.69 -12.88
CA LYS A 428 10.59 -19.32 -14.28
C LYS A 428 11.24 -17.99 -14.66
N ASP A 429 11.26 -17.03 -13.75
CA ASP A 429 11.74 -15.67 -14.01
C ASP A 429 13.21 -15.48 -13.61
N GLN A 430 14.11 -16.40 -13.97
CA GLN A 430 15.50 -16.35 -13.49
C GLN A 430 16.28 -15.12 -14.00
N ASP A 431 15.93 -14.59 -15.17
CA ASP A 431 16.53 -13.39 -15.79
C ASP A 431 15.75 -12.08 -15.52
N SER A 432 14.51 -12.16 -15.03
CA SER A 432 13.68 -11.00 -14.64
C SER A 432 13.10 -11.15 -13.24
N CYS A 433 13.81 -11.82 -12.33
CA CYS A 433 13.30 -12.05 -10.99
C CYS A 433 13.20 -10.68 -10.30
N ASP A 434 11.96 -10.21 -10.11
CA ASP A 434 11.70 -8.97 -9.43
C ASP A 434 12.43 -8.98 -8.09
N GLN A 435 13.34 -8.01 -7.88
CA GLN A 435 14.08 -7.88 -6.63
C GLN A 435 13.16 -7.84 -5.40
N MET A 436 11.89 -7.45 -5.61
CA MET A 436 10.85 -7.48 -4.60
C MET A 436 10.43 -8.91 -4.22
N THR A 437 10.25 -9.81 -5.18
CA THR A 437 9.86 -11.21 -4.97
C THR A 437 10.89 -11.95 -4.13
N LEU A 438 12.18 -11.83 -4.48
CA LEU A 438 13.26 -12.41 -3.68
C LEU A 438 13.33 -11.81 -2.28
N LYS A 439 13.14 -10.48 -2.13
CA LYS A 439 13.10 -9.84 -0.81
C LYS A 439 11.95 -10.36 0.07
N LEU A 440 10.79 -10.67 -0.51
CA LEU A 440 9.66 -11.25 0.22
C LEU A 440 9.98 -12.66 0.71
N VAL A 441 10.57 -13.52 -0.14
CA VAL A 441 11.05 -14.86 0.25
C VAL A 441 12.10 -14.75 1.36
N GLU A 442 13.10 -13.87 1.21
CA GLU A 442 14.12 -13.65 2.25
C GLU A 442 13.52 -13.15 3.57
N THR A 443 12.49 -12.31 3.48
CA THR A 443 11.78 -11.79 4.66
C THR A 443 11.08 -12.94 5.40
N GLY A 444 10.40 -13.84 4.67
CA GLY A 444 9.84 -15.07 5.23
C GLY A 444 10.91 -15.97 5.85
N LEU A 445 12.04 -16.17 5.16
CA LEU A 445 13.15 -17.02 5.60
C LEU A 445 13.80 -16.53 6.91
N ARG A 446 13.87 -15.21 7.08
CA ARG A 446 14.52 -14.57 8.25
C ARG A 446 13.57 -14.31 9.40
N LYS A 447 12.39 -13.77 9.10
CA LYS A 447 11.45 -13.22 10.10
C LYS A 447 10.19 -14.06 10.25
N GLY A 448 9.85 -14.87 9.24
CA GLY A 448 8.64 -15.70 9.22
C GLY A 448 8.88 -17.15 9.66
N ARG A 449 9.96 -17.46 10.39
CA ARG A 449 10.30 -18.87 10.71
C ARG A 449 9.17 -19.57 11.44
N SER A 450 8.61 -18.93 12.46
CA SER A 450 7.50 -19.45 13.26
C SER A 450 6.11 -19.15 12.68
N PHE A 451 6.02 -18.72 11.41
CA PHE A 451 4.76 -18.25 10.82
C PHE A 451 3.78 -19.41 10.56
N LEU A 452 4.28 -20.52 10.00
CA LEU A 452 3.47 -21.70 9.69
C LEU A 452 3.20 -22.57 10.92
N CYS A 453 4.21 -22.74 11.77
CA CYS A 453 4.12 -23.45 13.04
C CYS A 453 5.30 -23.03 13.94
N ASN A 454 5.24 -23.30 15.24
CA ASN A 454 6.40 -23.04 16.11
C ASN A 454 7.58 -23.93 15.72
N ASP A 455 8.81 -23.46 15.95
CA ASP A 455 10.06 -24.16 15.60
C ASP A 455 10.12 -25.62 16.10
N ILE A 456 9.46 -25.92 17.22
CA ILE A 456 9.38 -27.26 17.83
C ILE A 456 8.53 -28.23 16.99
N TYR A 457 7.54 -27.71 16.26
CA TYR A 457 6.62 -28.46 15.41
C TYR A 457 6.95 -28.37 13.93
N HIS A 458 8.12 -27.81 13.57
CA HIS A 458 8.53 -27.76 12.18
C HIS A 458 8.63 -29.17 11.60
N PRO A 459 8.03 -29.40 10.41
CA PRO A 459 8.24 -30.67 9.73
C PRO A 459 9.74 -30.82 9.42
N ALA A 460 10.22 -32.06 9.45
CA ALA A 460 11.61 -32.35 9.12
C ALA A 460 11.94 -31.83 7.70
N PRO A 461 13.15 -31.30 7.48
CA PRO A 461 13.59 -30.81 6.17
C PRO A 461 13.31 -31.81 5.05
N ALA A 462 12.88 -31.29 3.88
CA ALA A 462 12.50 -32.10 2.73
C ALA A 462 11.50 -33.24 3.07
N PHE A 463 10.48 -32.91 3.89
CA PHE A 463 9.43 -33.85 4.31
C PHE A 463 9.95 -35.07 5.10
N GLY A 464 11.12 -34.95 5.74
CA GLY A 464 11.75 -36.07 6.43
C GLY A 464 12.40 -37.09 5.49
N LEU A 465 12.47 -36.83 4.18
CA LEU A 465 13.14 -37.72 3.22
C LEU A 465 14.67 -37.74 3.38
N LEU A 466 15.22 -36.81 4.16
CA LEU A 466 16.63 -36.83 4.57
C LEU A 466 16.86 -37.71 5.80
N ASP A 467 15.80 -38.09 6.51
CA ASP A 467 15.90 -39.07 7.59
C ASP A 467 15.91 -40.49 7.02
N ILE A 468 16.90 -41.26 7.49
CA ILE A 468 17.11 -42.61 7.01
C ILE A 468 15.99 -43.54 7.47
N GLY A 469 15.47 -43.37 8.69
CA GLY A 469 14.36 -44.18 9.20
C GLY A 469 13.11 -44.01 8.33
N THR A 470 12.72 -42.76 8.12
CA THR A 470 11.59 -42.40 7.25
C THR A 470 11.76 -42.94 5.82
N THR A 471 12.96 -42.82 5.23
CA THR A 471 13.24 -43.36 3.89
C THR A 471 13.18 -44.89 3.84
N PHE A 472 13.69 -45.56 4.88
CA PHE A 472 13.64 -47.02 5.00
C PHE A 472 12.21 -47.54 5.18
N ASP A 473 11.36 -46.81 5.88
CA ASP A 473 9.95 -47.18 6.09
C ASP A 473 9.11 -47.00 4.83
N LEU A 474 9.46 -46.05 3.97
CA LEU A 474 8.81 -45.85 2.66
C LEU A 474 9.09 -46.98 1.66
N LEU A 475 10.19 -47.71 1.81
CA LEU A 475 10.51 -48.87 0.97
C LEU A 475 9.71 -50.10 1.45
N LYS A 476 8.73 -50.55 0.67
CA LYS A 476 7.87 -51.69 1.06
C LYS A 476 8.56 -53.05 0.89
N PHE A 477 9.46 -53.19 -0.08
CA PHE A 477 10.11 -54.46 -0.40
C PHE A 477 11.48 -54.58 0.27
N GLY A 478 11.76 -55.74 0.86
CA GLY A 478 13.03 -56.01 1.54
C GLY A 478 14.25 -55.85 0.62
N LEU A 479 14.12 -56.20 -0.66
CA LEU A 479 15.18 -56.05 -1.66
C LEU A 479 15.56 -54.59 -1.92
N ASP A 480 14.58 -53.68 -1.97
CA ASP A 480 14.86 -52.25 -2.19
C ASP A 480 15.62 -51.65 -0.99
N LYS A 481 15.29 -52.10 0.23
CA LYS A 481 16.02 -51.69 1.46
C LYS A 481 17.46 -52.20 1.45
N ILE A 482 17.66 -53.44 1.02
CA ILE A 482 18.98 -54.06 0.89
C ILE A 482 19.83 -53.27 -0.12
N ASP A 483 19.28 -52.94 -1.28
CA ASP A 483 20.01 -52.17 -2.31
C ASP A 483 20.34 -50.75 -1.86
N LEU A 484 19.44 -50.10 -1.09
CA LEU A 484 19.73 -48.82 -0.47
C LEU A 484 20.91 -48.91 0.51
N LEU A 485 20.93 -49.93 1.39
CA LEU A 485 22.04 -50.17 2.32
C LEU A 485 23.37 -50.38 1.58
N ARG A 486 23.37 -51.12 0.47
CA ARG A 486 24.56 -51.33 -0.36
C ARG A 486 25.07 -50.04 -0.98
N ARG A 487 24.18 -49.19 -1.49
CA ARG A 487 24.53 -47.87 -2.04
C ARG A 487 25.11 -46.95 -0.98
N ILE A 488 24.54 -46.98 0.23
CA ILE A 488 25.05 -46.22 1.37
C ILE A 488 26.45 -46.70 1.72
N ALA A 489 26.65 -48.01 1.89
CA ALA A 489 27.95 -48.60 2.22
C ALA A 489 29.04 -48.27 1.18
N LYS A 490 28.69 -48.26 -0.10
CA LYS A 490 29.58 -47.86 -1.19
C LYS A 490 29.96 -46.39 -1.11
N ARG A 491 29.02 -45.50 -0.76
CA ARG A 491 29.26 -44.05 -0.61
C ARG A 491 30.05 -43.72 0.65
N THR A 492 29.79 -44.41 1.76
CA THR A 492 30.48 -44.22 3.04
C THR A 492 31.83 -44.93 3.10
N ARG A 493 32.21 -45.68 2.06
CA ARG A 493 33.47 -46.43 1.94
C ARG A 493 33.68 -47.40 3.12
N LEU A 494 32.62 -48.12 3.49
CA LEU A 494 32.74 -49.17 4.51
C LEU A 494 33.76 -50.24 4.06
N PRO A 495 34.57 -50.78 4.98
CA PRO A 495 35.52 -51.84 4.67
C PRO A 495 34.76 -53.09 4.19
N ALA A 496 35.27 -53.70 3.11
CA ALA A 496 34.62 -54.84 2.48
C ALA A 496 34.57 -56.09 3.37
N GLU A 497 35.53 -56.23 4.29
CA GLU A 497 35.79 -57.43 5.09
C GLU A 497 34.98 -57.54 6.40
N GLY A 498 33.85 -56.85 6.54
CA GLY A 498 33.10 -56.91 7.80
C GLY A 498 31.67 -56.36 7.80
N ALA A 499 31.08 -56.13 6.63
CA ALA A 499 29.76 -55.52 6.52
C ALA A 499 28.72 -56.54 6.05
N ILE A 500 27.80 -56.91 6.95
CA ILE A 500 26.70 -57.84 6.70
C ILE A 500 25.37 -57.10 6.92
N ILE A 501 24.41 -57.33 6.02
CA ILE A 501 23.03 -56.88 6.14
C ILE A 501 22.25 -57.99 6.85
N ARG A 502 21.72 -57.71 8.03
CA ARG A 502 20.72 -58.55 8.68
C ARG A 502 19.33 -58.05 8.30
N TYR A 503 18.44 -58.95 7.88
CA TYR A 503 17.06 -58.63 7.56
C TYR A 503 16.12 -59.78 7.95
N PHE A 504 14.84 -59.45 8.07
CA PHE A 504 13.78 -60.40 8.40
C PHE A 504 12.91 -60.58 7.15
N ASP A 505 12.83 -61.80 6.62
CA ASP A 505 11.95 -62.14 5.50
C ASP A 505 10.63 -62.70 6.07
N ASN A 506 9.49 -62.19 5.61
CA ASN A 506 8.17 -62.59 6.14
C ASN A 506 7.85 -64.08 5.89
N THR A 507 8.65 -64.77 5.09
CA THR A 507 8.52 -66.21 4.80
C THR A 507 9.35 -67.11 5.72
N SER A 508 10.29 -66.58 6.49
CA SER A 508 11.16 -67.33 7.40
C SER A 508 11.00 -66.81 8.84
N ALA A 509 10.91 -67.72 9.81
CA ALA A 509 10.83 -67.35 11.23
C ALA A 509 12.17 -66.84 11.80
N ASP A 510 13.25 -66.99 11.02
CA ASP A 510 14.62 -66.74 11.44
C ASP A 510 15.22 -65.51 10.76
N ASP A 511 16.23 -64.92 11.41
CA ASP A 511 17.02 -63.84 10.84
C ASP A 511 17.86 -64.32 9.65
N GLU A 512 17.81 -63.55 8.58
CA GLU A 512 18.63 -63.77 7.40
C GLU A 512 19.73 -62.71 7.30
N TYR A 513 20.86 -63.14 6.76
CA TYR A 513 22.05 -62.34 6.64
C TYR A 513 22.50 -62.34 5.18
N MET A 514 22.96 -61.20 4.67
CA MET A 514 23.51 -61.10 3.32
C MET A 514 24.69 -60.14 3.26
N THR A 515 25.67 -60.47 2.43
CA THR A 515 26.82 -59.60 2.17
C THR A 515 26.41 -58.23 1.61
N VAL A 516 27.05 -57.17 2.12
CA VAL A 516 26.93 -55.80 1.59
C VAL A 516 27.68 -55.66 0.26
N PHE A 517 28.87 -56.23 0.15
CA PHE A 517 29.69 -56.24 -1.07
C PHE A 517 29.73 -57.66 -1.64
N PRO A 518 29.77 -57.82 -2.96
CA PRO A 518 29.75 -59.16 -3.54
C PRO A 518 31.10 -59.84 -3.33
N GLU A 519 31.07 -61.11 -2.92
CA GLU A 519 32.25 -61.92 -2.66
C GLU A 519 32.54 -62.85 -3.83
N ARG A 520 33.81 -63.22 -3.98
CA ARG A 520 34.23 -64.17 -5.01
C ARG A 520 33.90 -65.59 -4.53
N PHE A 521 33.08 -66.30 -5.29
CA PHE A 521 32.74 -67.70 -5.01
C PHE A 521 33.51 -68.62 -5.97
N GLU A 522 34.23 -69.61 -5.44
CA GLU A 522 34.89 -70.65 -6.23
C GLU A 522 34.15 -71.97 -6.00
N ALA A 523 33.54 -72.53 -7.06
CA ALA A 523 32.85 -73.81 -6.99
C ALA A 523 33.84 -74.96 -6.83
N GLN A 524 33.50 -75.99 -6.04
CA GLN A 524 34.37 -77.16 -5.80
C GLN A 524 34.58 -78.05 -7.03
N ASP A 525 33.80 -77.87 -8.09
CA ASP A 525 33.84 -78.69 -9.30
C ASP A 525 34.59 -77.99 -10.45
N GLY A 526 35.81 -77.50 -10.23
CA GLY A 526 36.85 -77.25 -11.26
C GLY A 526 36.58 -76.30 -12.45
N GLU A 527 35.33 -75.92 -12.75
CA GLU A 527 34.97 -74.95 -13.78
C GLU A 527 34.85 -73.58 -13.13
N SER A 528 35.91 -72.79 -13.25
CA SER A 528 35.98 -71.43 -12.74
C SER A 528 35.06 -70.49 -13.53
N LEU A 529 33.81 -70.34 -13.08
CA LEU A 529 33.04 -69.13 -13.34
C LEU A 529 33.47 -68.08 -12.30
N CYS A 530 34.38 -67.18 -12.70
CA CYS A 530 34.75 -66.00 -11.91
C CYS A 530 33.57 -65.02 -11.86
N SER A 531 32.58 -65.31 -11.01
CA SER A 531 31.43 -64.44 -10.79
C SER A 531 31.35 -64.03 -9.32
N TYR A 532 31.13 -62.73 -9.12
CA TYR A 532 30.95 -62.11 -7.82
C TYR A 532 29.48 -62.20 -7.45
N TYR A 533 29.18 -62.84 -6.31
CA TYR A 533 27.81 -63.02 -5.83
C TYR A 533 27.64 -62.44 -4.43
N HIS A 534 26.42 -62.01 -4.13
CA HIS A 534 26.04 -61.73 -2.76
C HIS A 534 25.66 -63.04 -2.06
N ILE A 535 26.43 -63.41 -1.03
CA ILE A 535 26.15 -64.61 -0.23
C ILE A 535 25.03 -64.31 0.77
N ARG A 536 24.05 -65.22 0.89
CA ARG A 536 22.94 -65.21 1.85
C ARG A 536 23.10 -66.36 2.84
N TRP A 537 22.91 -66.08 4.12
CA TRP A 537 22.90 -67.05 5.22
C TRP A 537 21.59 -66.97 5.97
N VAL A 538 21.15 -68.09 6.54
CA VAL A 538 19.96 -68.17 7.40
C VAL A 538 20.43 -68.69 8.75
N SER A 539 20.11 -67.97 9.84
CA SER A 539 20.35 -68.49 11.19
C SER A 539 19.40 -69.66 11.43
N ARG A 540 19.93 -70.85 11.74
CA ARG A 540 19.13 -72.00 12.17
C ARG A 540 19.23 -72.19 13.67
#